data_AF-A0A959TTY0-F1
#
_entry.id   AF-A0A959TTY0-F1
#
_cell.length_a   1.000
_cell.length_b   1.000
_cell.length_c   1.000
_cell.angle_alpha   90.00
_cell.angle_beta   90.00
_cell.angle_gamma   90.00
#
_symmetry.space_group_name_H-M   'P 1'
#
loop_
_entity.id
_entity.type
_entity.pdbx_description
1 polymer ?
#
loop_
_entity_poly.entity_id
_entity_poly.type
_entity_poly.pdbx_seq_one_letter_code
_entity_poly.pdbx_strand_id
1 'polypeptide(L)' 'MRKDPYTYYQEVLDKISFADAAVFRKELRKAMRRLMPEEREQLRQWFRSHCVCKSARPAGPGIMESRVS' A
#
# COMPACT_ATOMS: atom_id res chain seq x y z
N MET A 1 -2.76 23.41 -12.44
CA MET A 1 -2.70 22.35 -11.41
C MET A 1 -1.67 21.33 -11.86
N ARG A 2 -0.49 21.25 -11.23
CA ARG A 2 0.43 20.15 -11.51
C ARG A 2 -0.19 18.89 -10.90
N LYS A 3 -0.37 17.84 -11.70
CA LYS A 3 -0.76 16.54 -11.17
C LYS A 3 0.42 16.06 -10.32
N ASP A 4 0.22 15.82 -9.03
CA ASP A 4 1.25 15.23 -8.20
C ASP A 4 1.72 13.90 -8.83
N PRO A 5 3.04 13.72 -9.03
CA PRO A 5 3.57 12.50 -9.63
C PRO A 5 3.09 11.27 -8.87
N TYR A 6 3.03 11.36 -7.55
CA TYR A 6 2.37 10.40 -6.67
C TYR A 6 0.99 9.94 -7.15
N THR A 7 0.03 10.86 -7.34
CA THR A 7 -1.36 10.52 -7.70
C THR A 7 -1.43 9.80 -9.04
N TYR A 8 -0.62 10.23 -10.01
CA TYR A 8 -0.52 9.55 -11.31
C TYR A 8 -0.06 8.10 -11.15
N TYR A 9 1.04 7.88 -10.43
CA TYR A 9 1.55 6.52 -10.22
C TYR A 9 0.63 5.67 -9.34
N GLN A 10 -0.09 6.27 -8.39
CA GLN A 10 -1.08 5.58 -7.55
C GLN A 10 -2.21 5.01 -8.41
N GLU A 11 -2.84 5.81 -9.28
CA GLU A 11 -3.90 5.33 -10.18
C GLU A 11 -3.41 4.28 -11.18
N VAL A 12 -2.20 4.47 -11.72
CA VAL A 12 -1.59 3.50 -12.64
C VAL A 12 -1.32 2.17 -11.92
N LEU A 13 -0.75 2.23 -10.72
CA LEU A 13 -0.45 1.03 -9.94
C LEU A 13 -1.73 0.33 -9.49
N ASP A 14 -2.77 1.06 -9.06
CA ASP A 14 -4.08 0.51 -8.70
C ASP A 14 -4.71 -0.27 -9.86
N LYS A 15 -4.80 0.35 -11.04
CA LYS A 15 -5.35 -0.28 -12.24
C LYS A 15 -4.60 -1.55 -12.66
N ILE A 16 -3.27 -1.56 -12.51
CA ILE A 16 -2.43 -2.68 -12.91
C ILE A 16 -2.37 -3.76 -11.81
N SER A 17 -2.55 -3.39 -10.53
CA SER A 17 -2.45 -4.31 -9.39
C SER A 17 -3.42 -5.48 -9.50
N PHE A 18 -4.57 -5.29 -10.15
CA PHE A 18 -5.58 -6.33 -10.38
C PHE A 18 -5.43 -7.08 -11.70
N ALA A 19 -4.68 -6.52 -12.67
CA ALA A 19 -4.53 -7.08 -14.01
C ALA A 19 -3.31 -8.00 -14.12
N ASP A 20 -2.12 -7.51 -13.72
CA ASP A 20 -0.86 -8.18 -14.03
C ASP A 20 0.24 -7.88 -13.01
N ALA A 21 0.60 -8.88 -12.20
CA ALA A 21 1.68 -8.76 -11.22
C ALA A 21 3.07 -8.53 -11.85
N ALA A 22 3.26 -8.92 -13.11
CA ALA A 22 4.51 -8.69 -13.85
C ALA A 22 4.64 -7.23 -14.32
N VAL A 23 3.54 -6.66 -14.83
CA VAL A 23 3.48 -5.25 -15.27
C VAL A 23 3.54 -4.33 -14.05
N PHE A 24 2.84 -4.69 -12.98
CA PHE A 24 2.87 -3.97 -11.72
C PHE A 24 4.28 -3.77 -11.17
N ARG A 25 5.08 -4.85 -11.12
CA ARG A 25 6.49 -4.76 -10.68
C ARG A 25 7.34 -3.86 -11.59
N LYS A 26 7.06 -3.81 -12.90
CA LYS A 26 7.76 -2.92 -13.84
C LYS A 26 7.42 -1.46 -13.60
N GLU A 27 6.13 -1.14 -13.49
CA GLU A 27 5.67 0.23 -13.22
C GLU A 27 6.06 0.70 -11.82
N LEU A 28 6.03 -0.16 -10.81
CA LEU A 28 6.50 0.16 -9.46
C LEU A 28 7.98 0.55 -9.45
N ARG A 29 8.81 -0.16 -10.23
CA ARG A 29 10.23 0.16 -10.37
C ARG A 29 10.48 1.48 -11.12
N LYS A 30 9.57 1.87 -12.04
CA LYS A 30 9.60 3.17 -12.72
C LYS A 30 9.15 4.29 -11.79
N ALA A 31 8.07 4.07 -11.05
CA ALA A 31 7.57 4.95 -10.00
C ALA A 31 8.68 5.21 -8.98
N MET A 32 9.26 4.17 -8.36
CA MET A 32 10.35 4.32 -7.39
C MET A 32 11.55 5.10 -7.92
N ARG A 33 11.86 5.05 -9.23
CA ARG A 33 12.96 5.86 -9.81
C ARG A 33 12.57 7.32 -10.06
N ARG A 34 11.28 7.59 -10.31
CA ARG A 34 10.76 8.92 -10.66
C ARG A 34 10.28 9.71 -9.44
N LEU A 35 9.79 9.03 -8.41
CA LEU A 35 9.27 9.65 -7.19
C LEU A 35 10.40 10.03 -6.23
N MET A 36 10.18 11.15 -5.54
CA MET A 36 11.00 11.63 -4.44
C MET A 36 10.92 10.67 -3.24
N PRO A 37 11.93 10.65 -2.36
CA PRO A 37 11.94 9.79 -1.17
C PRO A 37 10.68 9.93 -0.31
N GLU A 38 10.12 11.14 -0.22
CA GLU A 38 8.89 11.45 0.51
C GLU A 38 7.68 10.73 -0.09
N GLU A 39 7.49 10.84 -1.40
CA GLU A 39 6.38 10.17 -2.09
C GLU A 39 6.54 8.64 -2.10
N ARG A 40 7.78 8.10 -2.08
CA ARG A 40 8.01 6.65 -1.94
C ARG A 40 7.51 6.12 -0.60
N GLU A 41 7.56 6.94 0.44
CA GLU A 41 7.07 6.58 1.77
C GLU A 41 5.53 6.56 1.79
N GLN A 42 4.90 7.57 1.17
CA GLN A 42 3.45 7.58 0.95
C GLN A 42 2.99 6.38 0.12
N LEU A 43 3.73 6.01 -0.92
CA LEU A 43 3.44 4.82 -1.74
C LEU A 43 3.54 3.54 -0.90
N ARG A 44 4.60 3.37 -0.10
CA ARG A 44 4.72 2.23 0.82
C ARG A 44 3.55 2.16 1.80
N GLN A 45 3.08 3.30 2.31
CA GLN A 45 1.95 3.35 3.23
C GLN A 45 0.63 3.00 2.53
N TRP A 46 0.41 3.53 1.32
CA TRP A 46 -0.72 3.16 0.47
C TRP A 46 -0.72 1.65 0.19
N PHE A 47 0.42 1.07 -0.18
CA PHE A 47 0.57 -0.38 -0.39
C PHE A 47 0.15 -1.19 0.82
N ARG A 48 0.59 -0.79 2.02
CA ARG A 48 0.21 -1.46 3.26
C ARG A 48 -1.31 -1.39 3.45
N SER A 49 -1.93 -0.24 3.25
CA SER A 49 -3.39 -0.09 3.33
C SER A 49 -4.12 -0.92 2.26
N HIS A 50 -3.62 -0.91 1.03
CA HIS A 50 -4.23 -1.57 -0.13
C HIS A 50 -4.10 -3.11 -0.04
N CYS A 51 -3.00 -3.64 0.51
CA CYS A 51 -2.81 -5.07 0.74
C CYS A 51 -3.38 -5.59 2.07
N VAL A 52 -3.53 -4.75 3.10
CA VAL A 52 -4.02 -5.16 4.44
C VAL A 52 -5.49 -5.61 4.42
N CYS A 53 -6.27 -5.23 3.41
CA CYS A 53 -7.68 -5.62 3.33
C CYS A 53 -7.96 -7.09 2.93
N LYS A 54 -6.96 -7.97 2.77
CA LYS A 54 -7.21 -9.42 2.54
C LYS A 54 -6.69 -10.38 3.61
N SER A 55 -6.06 -9.89 4.67
CA SER A 55 -5.63 -10.75 5.80
C SER A 55 -6.06 -10.25 7.17
N ALA A 56 -7.01 -9.31 7.25
CA ALA A 56 -7.72 -9.02 8.49
C ALA A 56 -8.70 -10.16 8.83
N ARG A 57 -8.17 -11.33 9.20
CA ARG A 57 -8.71 -11.96 10.40
C ARG A 57 -8.36 -10.99 11.53
N PRO A 58 -9.31 -10.54 12.36
CA PRO A 58 -8.97 -9.77 13.53
C PRO A 58 -8.15 -10.69 14.45
N ALA A 59 -6.82 -10.52 14.46
CA ALA A 59 -6.02 -10.89 15.61
C ALA A 59 -6.42 -9.91 16.72
N GLY A 60 -7.55 -10.21 17.38
CA GLY A 60 -7.92 -9.53 18.60
C GLY A 60 -6.79 -9.73 19.61
N PRO A 61 -6.37 -8.68 20.34
CA PRO A 61 -5.44 -8.85 21.44
C PRO A 61 -6.14 -9.68 22.52
N GLY A 62 -5.73 -10.93 22.66
CA GLY A 62 -5.99 -11.74 23.85
C GLY A 62 -5.25 -11.10 25.01
N ILE A 63 -5.84 -10.08 25.62
CA ILE A 63 -5.48 -9.66 26.97
C ILE A 63 -6.35 -10.48 27.91
N MET A 64 -5.75 -11.59 28.32
CA MET A 64 -5.92 -12.20 29.62
C MET A 64 -5.90 -11.11 30.71
N GLU A 65 -7.05 -10.77 31.28
CA GLU A 65 -7.10 -10.25 32.64
C GLU A 65 -8.02 -11.14 33.47
N SER A 66 -7.39 -12.09 34.16
CA SER A 66 -7.93 -12.66 35.39
C SER A 66 -8.22 -11.52 36.36
N ARG A 67 -9.48 -11.34 36.75
CA ARG A 67 -9.80 -10.78 38.07
C ARG A 67 -11.06 -11.44 38.62
N VAL A 68 -10.80 -12.32 39.57
CA VAL A 68 -11.62 -12.65 40.74
C VAL A 68 -12.53 -11.47 41.16
N SER A 69 -13.84 -11.72 41.26
CA SER A 69 -14.57 -11.82 42.54
C SER A 69 -16.06 -12.09 42.31
#